data_AF-A0A921KKI1-F1
#
_entry.id   AF-A0A921KKI1-F1
#
_cell.length_a   1.000
_cell.length_b   1.000
_cell.length_c   1.000
_cell.angle_alpha   90.00
_cell.angle_beta   90.00
_cell.angle_gamma   90.00
#
_symmetry.space_group_name_H-M   'P 1'
#
loop_
_entity.id
_entity.type
_entity.pdbx_description
1 polymer ?
#
loop_
_entity_poly.entity_id
_entity_poly.type
_entity_poly.pdbx_seq_one_letter_code
_entity_poly.pdbx_strand_id
1 'polypeptide(L)'
;MALYWPEQGVALEIVDDPLAEPFDRAAHPGVRVIQTTCDELADLDRCNRVMTRVARELGATPPPSTPGLLARRRALHERLMARRRATGEIPP
;
A
#
# COMPACT_ATOMS: atom_id res chain seq x y z
N MET A 1 -2.07 -7.48 6.57
CA MET A 1 -2.52 -8.21 5.37
C MET A 1 -1.39 -8.22 4.34
N ALA A 2 -1.29 -9.26 3.49
CA ALA A 2 -0.36 -9.28 2.37
C ALA A 2 -1.10 -9.30 1.02
N LEU A 3 -0.67 -8.47 0.06
CA LEU A 3 -1.08 -8.52 -1.34
C LEU A 3 0.01 -9.20 -2.14
N TYR A 4 -0.33 -10.18 -2.97
CA TYR A 4 0.64 -10.96 -3.73
C TYR A 4 0.36 -10.91 -5.23
N TRP A 5 1.39 -10.57 -6.00
CA TRP A 5 1.42 -10.57 -7.46
C TRP A 5 2.36 -11.68 -7.95
N PRO A 6 1.84 -12.91 -8.20
CA PRO A 6 2.66 -14.07 -8.51
C PRO A 6 3.42 -13.95 -9.82
N GLU A 7 2.80 -13.37 -10.85
CA GLU A 7 3.43 -13.21 -12.17
C GLU A 7 4.66 -12.30 -12.13
N GLN A 8 4.69 -11.33 -11.22
CA GLN A 8 5.81 -10.40 -11.03
C GLN A 8 6.72 -10.81 -9.87
N GLY A 9 6.33 -11.81 -9.07
CA GLY A 9 7.08 -12.24 -7.89
C GLY A 9 7.21 -11.14 -6.83
N VAL A 10 6.15 -10.36 -6.60
CA VAL A 10 6.14 -9.25 -5.63
C VAL A 10 5.02 -9.43 -4.61
N ALA A 11 5.31 -9.15 -3.34
CA ALA A 11 4.31 -9.05 -2.28
C ALA A 11 4.40 -7.71 -1.55
N LEU A 12 3.26 -7.15 -1.13
CA LEU A 12 3.17 -6.00 -0.22
C LEU A 12 2.59 -6.48 1.10
N GLU A 13 3.32 -6.30 2.20
CA GLU A 13 2.97 -6.77 3.54
C GLU A 13 2.76 -5.58 4.49
N ILE A 14 1.60 -5.52 5.13
CA ILE A 14 1.30 -4.58 6.22
C ILE A 14 1.71 -5.24 7.54
N VAL A 15 2.79 -4.77 8.15
CA VAL A 15 3.48 -5.48 9.26
C VAL A 15 2.88 -5.24 10.64
N ASP A 16 2.11 -4.17 10.80
CA ASP A 16 1.50 -3.73 12.05
C ASP A 16 -0.01 -4.01 12.12
N ASP A 17 -0.55 -4.67 11.09
CA ASP A 17 -1.94 -5.13 11.08
C ASP A 17 -2.05 -6.41 11.91
N PRO A 18 -2.70 -6.39 13.09
CA PRO A 18 -2.75 -7.53 14.01
C PRO A 18 -3.58 -8.69 13.47
N LEU A 19 -4.40 -8.46 12.43
CA LEU A 19 -5.20 -9.49 11.77
C LEU A 19 -4.49 -10.05 10.52
N ALA A 20 -3.29 -9.55 10.23
CA ALA A 20 -2.47 -10.00 9.12
C ALA A 20 -1.85 -11.36 9.38
N GLU A 21 -1.97 -12.26 8.41
CA GLU A 21 -0.97 -13.31 8.25
C GLU A 21 0.23 -12.76 7.46
N PRO A 22 1.47 -12.88 7.96
CA PRO A 22 2.67 -12.51 7.23
C PRO A 22 2.82 -13.31 5.93
N PHE A 23 3.50 -12.73 4.94
CA PHE A 23 3.76 -13.43 3.68
C PHE A 23 4.73 -14.61 3.90
N ASP A 24 4.32 -15.82 3.51
CA ASP A 24 5.16 -17.02 3.62
C ASP A 24 6.28 -17.03 2.57
N ARG A 25 7.44 -16.50 2.98
CA ARG A 25 8.66 -16.47 2.16
C ARG A 25 9.25 -17.87 1.92
N ALA A 26 8.95 -18.85 2.77
CA ALA A 26 9.46 -20.21 2.64
C ALA A 26 8.70 -20.96 1.55
N ALA A 27 7.38 -20.79 1.49
CA ALA A 27 6.54 -21.32 0.41
C ALA A 27 6.78 -20.64 -0.95
N HIS A 28 7.25 -19.39 -0.94
CA HIS A 28 7.46 -18.58 -2.15
C HIS A 28 8.88 -18.03 -2.24
N PRO A 29 9.89 -18.89 -2.46
CA PRO A 29 11.28 -18.46 -2.56
C PRO A 29 11.48 -17.53 -3.76
N GLY A 30 12.26 -16.46 -3.55
CA GLY A 30 12.57 -15.47 -4.60
C GLY A 30 11.54 -14.36 -4.77
N VAL A 31 10.38 -14.42 -4.08
CA VAL A 31 9.43 -13.32 -4.07
C VAL A 31 10.00 -12.12 -3.31
N ARG A 32 9.89 -10.94 -3.90
CA ARG A 32 10.27 -9.69 -3.26
C ARG A 32 9.13 -9.17 -2.40
N VAL A 33 9.35 -9.13 -1.10
CA VAL A 33 8.40 -8.58 -0.13
C VAL A 33 8.72 -7.11 0.16
N ILE A 34 7.76 -6.23 -0.11
CA ILE A 34 7.75 -4.83 0.28
C ILE A 34 6.93 -4.73 1.57
N GLN A 35 7.52 -4.19 2.62
CA GLN A 35 6.84 -3.98 3.89
C GLN A 35 6.36 -2.53 4.01
N THR A 36 5.21 -2.35 4.66
CA THR A 36 4.60 -1.04 5.00
C THR A 36 3.87 -1.16 6.34
N THR A 37 3.54 -0.02 6.92
CA THR A 37 2.69 0.11 8.11
C THR A 37 1.33 0.73 7.77
N CYS A 38 0.34 0.56 8.65
CA CYS A 38 -0.94 1.27 8.58
C CYS A 38 -0.73 2.78 8.58
N ASP A 39 0.19 3.29 9.40
CA ASP A 39 0.52 4.72 9.50
C ASP A 39 1.11 5.27 8.19
N GLU A 40 1.99 4.50 7.52
CA GLU A 40 2.52 4.89 6.21
C GLU A 40 1.43 4.92 5.13
N LEU A 41 0.45 4.02 5.21
CA LEU A 41 -0.69 4.03 4.29
C LEU A 41 -1.70 5.12 4.62
N ALA A 42 -1.77 5.60 5.87
CA ALA A 42 -2.66 6.67 6.29
C ALA A 42 -2.16 8.07 5.86
N ASP A 43 -0.85 8.26 5.75
CA ASP A 43 -0.24 9.48 5.21
C ASP A 43 -0.14 9.41 3.69
N LEU A 44 -0.72 10.39 2.99
CA LEU A 44 -0.79 10.37 1.53
C LEU A 44 0.59 10.36 0.87
N ASP A 45 1.56 11.11 1.38
CA ASP A 45 2.88 11.21 0.76
C ASP A 45 3.73 9.97 1.03
N ARG A 46 3.62 9.38 2.22
CA ARG A 46 4.21 8.07 2.55
C ARG A 46 3.59 6.97 1.72
N CYS A 47 2.26 6.93 1.62
CA CYS A 47 1.52 5.99 0.80
C CYS A 47 1.97 6.07 -0.67
N ASN A 48 2.12 7.28 -1.22
CA ASN A 48 2.63 7.46 -2.58
C ASN A 48 4.04 6.88 -2.77
N ARG A 49 4.95 7.03 -1.79
CA ARG A 49 6.29 6.43 -1.86
C ARG A 49 6.25 4.90 -1.86
N VAL A 50 5.39 4.32 -1.01
CA VAL A 50 5.17 2.86 -0.99
C VAL A 50 4.66 2.39 -2.35
N MET A 51 3.65 3.07 -2.90
CA MET A 51 3.07 2.72 -4.21
C MET A 51 4.06 2.93 -5.36
N THR A 52 4.95 3.92 -5.31
CA THR A 52 6.04 4.07 -6.28
C THR A 52 7.02 2.90 -6.23
N ARG A 53 7.36 2.42 -5.02
CA ARG A 53 8.20 1.22 -4.86
C ARG A 53 7.52 -0.01 -5.43
N VAL A 54 6.23 -0.22 -5.12
CA VAL A 54 5.43 -1.32 -5.67
C VAL A 54 5.41 -1.25 -7.20
N ALA A 55 5.07 -0.09 -7.78
CA ALA A 55 5.03 0.08 -9.23
C ALA A 55 6.38 -0.25 -9.90
N ARG A 56 7.50 0.15 -9.28
CA ARG A 56 8.84 -0.18 -9.76
C ARG A 56 9.08 -1.68 -9.80
N GLU A 57 8.77 -2.40 -8.71
CA GLU A 57 8.98 -3.85 -8.67
C GLU A 57 8.01 -4.60 -9.59
N LEU A 58 6.81 -4.04 -9.84
CA LEU A 58 5.86 -4.58 -10.82
C LEU A 58 6.24 -4.26 -12.28
N GLY A 59 7.29 -3.48 -12.54
CA GLY A 59 7.62 -3.00 -13.88
C GLY A 59 6.55 -2.08 -14.48
N ALA A 60 5.69 -1.49 -13.64
CA ALA A 60 4.59 -0.64 -14.06
C ALA A 60 5.02 0.82 -14.15
N THR A 61 4.65 1.48 -15.25
CA THR A 61 4.79 2.92 -15.38
C THR A 61 3.58 3.61 -14.75
N PRO A 62 3.74 4.40 -13.68
CA PRO A 62 2.61 5.11 -13.10
C PRO A 62 2.05 6.14 -14.10
N PRO A 63 0.73 6.37 -14.09
CA PRO A 63 0.12 7.36 -14.98
C PRO A 63 0.68 8.77 -14.69
N PRO A 64 0.72 9.65 -15.70
CA PRO A 64 1.22 11.01 -15.52
C PRO A 64 0.42 11.76 -14.45
N SER A 65 1.15 12.44 -13.57
CA SER A 65 0.59 13.18 -12.43
C SER A 65 0.06 14.53 -12.87
N THR A 66 -1.12 14.56 -13.48
CA THR A 66 -1.80 15.82 -13.80
C THR A 66 -2.34 16.48 -12.52
N PRO A 67 -2.43 17.81 -12.44
CA PRO A 67 -2.97 18.50 -11.26
C PRO A 67 -4.36 18.00 -10.84
N GLY A 68 -5.25 17.74 -11.82
CA GLY A 68 -6.58 17.21 -11.57
C GLY A 68 -6.59 15.79 -10.99
N LEU A 69 -5.69 14.91 -11.45
CA LEU A 69 -5.54 13.57 -10.91
C LEU A 69 -5.00 13.59 -9.47
N LEU A 70 -4.01 14.45 -9.20
CA LEU A 70 -3.44 14.63 -7.87
C LEU A 70 -4.50 15.14 -6.87
N ALA A 71 -5.32 16.11 -7.28
CA ALA A 71 -6.42 16.62 -6.46
C ALA A 71 -7.46 15.53 -6.15
N ARG A 72 -7.87 14.76 -7.16
CA ARG A 72 -8.81 13.64 -6.98
C ARG A 72 -8.25 12.54 -6.07
N ARG A 73 -6.95 12.21 -6.22
CA ARG A 73 -6.27 11.24 -5.36
C ARG A 73 -6.26 11.70 -3.90
N ARG A 74 -5.93 12.97 -3.65
CA ARG A 74 -5.95 13.56 -2.31
C ARG A 74 -7.35 13.48 -1.69
N ALA A 75 -8.38 13.92 -2.42
CA ALA A 75 -9.76 13.87 -1.94
C ALA A 75 -10.25 12.44 -1.65
N LEU A 76 -9.87 11.45 -2.48
CA LEU A 76 -10.19 10.05 -2.23
C LEU A 76 -9.50 9.53 -0.97
N HIS A 77 -8.20 9.83 -0.82
CA HIS A 77 -7.41 9.41 0.34
C HIS A 77 -8.00 9.95 1.64
N GLU A 78 -8.32 11.24 1.67
CA GLU A 78 -8.97 11.88 2.82
C GLU A 78 -10.31 11.22 3.16
N ARG A 79 -11.15 10.92 2.15
CA ARG A 79 -12.43 10.23 2.36
C ARG A 79 -12.26 8.82 2.93
N LEU A 80 -11.30 8.05 2.43
CA LEU A 80 -11.04 6.69 2.89
C LEU A 80 -10.50 6.68 4.33
N MET A 81 -9.58 7.59 4.66
CA MET A 81 -9.02 7.70 6.00
C MET A 81 -10.02 8.28 7.00
N ALA A 82 -10.85 9.25 6.60
CA ALA A 82 -11.92 9.76 7.45
C ALA A 82 -12.97 8.67 7.77
N ARG A 83 -13.32 7.84 6.77
CA ARG A 83 -14.21 6.69 6.98
C ARG A 83 -13.62 5.67 7.95
N ARG A 84 -12.33 5.36 7.83
CA ARG A 84 -11.64 4.43 8.74
C ARG A 84 -11.54 4.95 10.18
N ARG A 85 -11.33 6.26 10.37
CA ARG A 85 -11.38 6.88 11.70
C ARG A 85 -12.78 6.78 12.30
N ALA A 86 -13.83 7.01 11.50
CA ALA A 86 -15.21 6.88 11.96
C ALA A 86 -15.59 5.44 12.35
N THR A 87 -14.92 4.43 11.78
CA THR A 87 -15.12 3.02 12.15
C THR A 87 -14.17 2.52 13.25
N GLY A 88 -13.24 3.34 13.72
CA GLY A 88 -12.29 2.99 14.78
C GLY A 88 -11.09 2.14 14.34
N GLU A 89 -10.83 2.02 13.03
CA GLU A 89 -9.77 1.16 12.47
C GLU A 89 -8.39 1.83 12.46
N ILE A 90 -8.29 3.12 12.78
CA ILE A 90 -7.03 3.88 12.84
C ILE A 90 -7.04 4.70 14.13
N PRO A 91 -6.00 4.62 14.98
CA PRO A 91 -5.91 5.45 16.19
C PRO A 91 -5.88 6.95 15.84
N PRO A 92 -6.35 7.82 16.76
CA PRO A 92 -6.47 9.27 16.53
C PRO A 92 -5.14 9.97 16.23
#